data_AF-A0A7J2TAF2-F1
#
_entry.id   AF-A0A7J2TAF2-F1
#
_cell.length_a   1.000
_cell.length_b   1.000
_cell.length_c   1.000
_cell.angle_alpha   90.00
_cell.angle_beta   90.00
_cell.angle_gamma   90.00
#
_symmetry.space_group_name_H-M   'P 1'
#
loop_
_entity.id
_entity.type
_entity.pdbx_description
1 polymer ?
#
loop_
_entity_poly.entity_id
_entity_poly.type
_entity_poly.pdbx_seq_one_letter_code
_entity_poly.pdbx_strand_id
1 'polypeptide(L)'
;MNTQVVEEGIHLSLGTDIYDLSWYTYYLMEERGIPPTRHYIDNLATHLRELKGKEAFLHVLLYDKEITIGTLLSYYILLKSKLYDRRSIGLELSEVLKVLESYIDNYSTQGEVLYVLKKLDTMIDAIRKSTNIDSRIRVLLSTLKSHLMTGKIRVEEVEDMSYLIWAVCEAKTFNVVEEDELIDIILNDRLYELVTADYRSISVYACAISSCVLNCRLKLKEKAYKALSEKVEQILKVLKSYDKELEHVEGVSKATIGKLKLSINNLEKSLQRLRALDEVRRTKRRCNLTIIAAVAAMIVFINILPLPVVQQVVLPFLFSNMYRSIITIILSLPASFLLIKEFFGDKVSEYLKILIECLKTLLEVILKLLT
;
A
#
# COMPACT_ATOMS: atom_id res chain seq x y z
N MET A 1 -41.47 -9.86 -34.33
CA MET A 1 -40.34 -9.01 -33.87
C MET A 1 -39.09 -9.56 -34.51
N ASN A 2 -38.42 -8.76 -35.34
CA ASN A 2 -37.35 -9.19 -36.23
C ASN A 2 -36.09 -9.58 -35.45
N THR A 3 -35.76 -10.87 -35.48
CA THR A 3 -34.47 -11.44 -35.04
C THR A 3 -33.27 -10.79 -35.74
N GLN A 4 -33.45 -10.26 -36.96
CA GLN A 4 -32.43 -9.49 -37.67
C GLN A 4 -32.06 -8.15 -37.00
N VAL A 5 -32.98 -7.49 -36.28
CA VAL A 5 -32.68 -6.22 -35.57
C VAL A 5 -31.87 -6.48 -34.30
N VAL A 6 -31.96 -7.69 -33.74
CA VAL A 6 -31.15 -8.14 -32.60
C VAL A 6 -29.76 -8.56 -33.08
N GLU A 7 -29.65 -9.22 -34.24
CA GLU A 7 -28.36 -9.65 -34.80
C GLU A 7 -27.57 -8.49 -35.44
N GLU A 8 -28.22 -7.51 -36.09
CA GLU A 8 -27.54 -6.32 -36.64
C GLU A 8 -27.11 -5.33 -35.53
N GLY A 9 -27.77 -5.35 -34.37
CA GLY A 9 -27.34 -4.61 -33.17
C GLY A 9 -26.09 -5.16 -32.48
N ILE A 10 -25.67 -6.39 -32.81
CA ILE A 10 -24.52 -7.09 -32.20
C ILE A 10 -23.22 -6.83 -33.01
N HIS A 11 -23.30 -6.27 -34.22
CA HIS A 11 -22.13 -5.96 -35.06
C HIS A 11 -21.52 -4.57 -34.81
N LEU A 12 -21.56 -4.07 -33.58
CA LEU A 12 -20.79 -2.89 -33.19
C LEU A 12 -19.39 -3.29 -32.76
N SER A 13 -18.42 -2.87 -33.57
CA SER A 13 -16.97 -2.91 -33.40
C SER A 13 -16.45 -2.14 -32.17
N LEU A 14 -17.08 -2.29 -31.02
CA LEU A 14 -16.59 -1.86 -29.69
C LEU A 14 -15.60 -2.86 -29.09
N GLY A 15 -15.22 -3.89 -29.86
CA GLY A 15 -14.21 -4.90 -29.53
C GLY A 15 -12.76 -4.41 -29.54
N THR A 16 -12.50 -3.10 -29.46
CA THR A 16 -11.40 -2.69 -28.58
C THR A 16 -12.01 -2.58 -27.20
N ASP A 17 -12.10 -3.74 -26.55
CA ASP A 17 -12.81 -3.94 -25.31
C ASP A 17 -12.48 -2.81 -24.31
N ILE A 18 -13.50 -2.02 -23.94
CA ILE A 18 -13.36 -0.88 -23.03
C ILE A 18 -12.73 -1.32 -21.70
N TYR A 19 -12.90 -2.58 -21.32
CA TYR A 19 -12.22 -3.21 -20.19
C TYR A 19 -10.71 -3.27 -20.41
N ASP A 20 -10.26 -3.85 -21.52
CA ASP A 20 -8.86 -3.90 -21.95
C ASP A 20 -8.21 -2.51 -22.04
N LEU A 21 -8.90 -1.58 -22.69
CA LEU A 21 -8.40 -0.22 -22.86
C LEU A 21 -8.28 0.49 -21.50
N SER A 22 -9.29 0.39 -20.63
CA SER A 22 -9.31 1.08 -19.34
C SER A 22 -8.23 0.55 -18.39
N TRP A 23 -8.09 -0.78 -18.24
CA TRP A 23 -7.07 -1.37 -17.37
C TRP A 23 -5.64 -1.05 -17.84
N TYR A 24 -5.39 -1.12 -19.14
CA TYR A 24 -4.10 -0.79 -19.69
C TYR A 24 -3.77 0.71 -19.55
N THR A 25 -4.76 1.58 -19.76
CA THR A 25 -4.63 3.02 -19.55
C THR A 25 -4.38 3.35 -18.08
N TYR A 26 -5.08 2.67 -17.16
CA TYR A 26 -4.87 2.82 -15.73
C TYR A 26 -3.44 2.47 -15.35
N TYR A 27 -2.92 1.33 -15.81
CA TYR A 27 -1.52 0.95 -15.64
C TYR A 27 -0.56 2.04 -16.13
N LEU A 28 -0.69 2.48 -17.39
CA LEU A 28 0.20 3.49 -17.98
C LEU A 28 0.16 4.81 -17.19
N MET A 29 -1.01 5.20 -16.70
CA MET A 29 -1.17 6.40 -15.88
C MET A 29 -0.47 6.26 -14.52
N GLU A 30 -0.56 5.11 -13.84
CA GLU A 30 0.13 4.88 -12.56
C GLU A 30 1.65 4.76 -12.70
N GLU A 31 2.13 4.22 -13.81
CA GLU A 31 3.57 4.01 -14.04
C GLU A 31 4.25 5.25 -14.64
N ARG A 32 3.65 5.85 -15.68
CA ARG A 32 4.30 6.85 -16.54
C ARG A 32 3.66 8.24 -16.45
N GLY A 33 2.54 8.37 -15.75
CA GLY A 33 1.81 9.62 -15.61
C GLY A 33 0.97 10.00 -16.84
N ILE A 34 0.50 11.24 -16.87
CA ILE A 34 -0.51 11.72 -17.83
C ILE A 34 0.04 11.95 -19.24
N PRO A 35 1.19 12.64 -19.46
CA PRO A 35 1.64 12.99 -20.81
C PRO A 35 1.75 11.81 -21.79
N PRO A 36 2.36 10.65 -21.43
CA PRO A 36 2.45 9.50 -22.34
C PRO A 36 1.14 8.72 -22.48
N THR A 37 0.14 9.01 -21.65
CA THR A 37 -1.12 8.27 -21.57
C THR A 37 -2.27 9.02 -22.26
N ARG A 38 -2.05 10.28 -22.66
CA ARG A 38 -3.10 11.18 -23.17
C ARG A 38 -3.96 10.60 -24.31
N HIS A 39 -3.33 10.03 -25.33
CA HIS A 39 -4.06 9.40 -26.44
C HIS A 39 -5.02 8.30 -25.98
N TYR A 40 -4.61 7.49 -25.00
CA TYR A 40 -5.47 6.44 -24.44
C TYR A 40 -6.66 7.03 -23.67
N ILE A 41 -6.41 8.10 -22.89
CA ILE A 41 -7.45 8.83 -22.16
C ILE A 41 -8.48 9.43 -23.14
N ASP A 42 -8.02 9.99 -24.26
CA ASP A 42 -8.90 10.56 -25.29
C ASP A 42 -9.73 9.48 -26.00
N ASN A 43 -9.16 8.27 -26.19
CA ASN A 43 -9.91 7.12 -26.70
C ASN A 43 -10.99 6.67 -25.71
N LEU A 44 -10.69 6.62 -24.41
CA LEU A 44 -11.70 6.31 -23.38
C LEU A 44 -12.85 7.31 -23.38
N ALA A 45 -12.55 8.62 -23.46
CA ALA A 45 -13.57 9.66 -23.54
C ALA A 45 -14.43 9.54 -24.81
N THR A 46 -13.88 9.01 -25.89
CA THR A 46 -14.63 8.76 -27.14
C THR A 46 -15.55 7.55 -26.98
N HIS A 47 -15.06 6.44 -26.43
CA HIS A 47 -15.89 5.25 -26.17
C HIS A 47 -17.05 5.56 -25.21
N LEU A 48 -16.80 6.32 -24.13
CA LEU A 48 -17.87 6.71 -23.19
C LEU A 48 -18.96 7.56 -23.86
N ARG A 49 -18.60 8.47 -24.77
CA ARG A 49 -19.58 9.27 -25.54
C ARG A 49 -20.42 8.40 -26.48
N GLU A 50 -19.81 7.40 -27.11
CA GLU A 50 -20.53 6.44 -27.96
C GLU A 50 -21.48 5.55 -27.17
N LEU A 51 -21.10 5.14 -25.95
CA LEU A 51 -21.96 4.40 -25.02
C LEU A 51 -23.17 5.23 -24.60
N LYS A 52 -22.96 6.53 -24.29
CA LYS A 52 -24.04 7.45 -23.93
C LYS A 52 -25.06 7.66 -25.04
N GLY A 53 -24.62 7.68 -26.30
CA GLY A 53 -25.52 7.79 -27.47
C GLY A 53 -26.55 6.65 -27.59
N LYS A 54 -26.50 5.65 -26.71
CA LYS A 54 -27.33 4.46 -26.69
C LYS A 54 -28.01 4.25 -25.33
N GLU A 55 -28.67 5.26 -24.76
CA GLU A 55 -29.28 5.20 -23.41
C GLU A 55 -30.15 3.94 -23.17
N ALA A 56 -31.01 3.55 -24.12
CA ALA A 56 -31.81 2.33 -24.01
C ALA A 56 -30.97 1.04 -24.01
N PHE A 57 -29.78 1.09 -24.62
CA PHE A 57 -28.82 -0.01 -24.71
C PHE A 57 -27.85 -0.04 -23.52
N LEU A 58 -27.74 1.06 -22.75
CA LEU A 58 -26.88 1.15 -21.59
C LEU A 58 -27.27 0.11 -20.52
N HIS A 59 -28.57 -0.12 -20.32
CA HIS A 59 -29.06 -1.17 -19.43
C HIS A 59 -28.64 -2.59 -19.86
N VAL A 60 -28.55 -2.84 -21.17
CA VAL A 60 -28.17 -4.14 -21.74
C VAL A 60 -26.66 -4.33 -21.64
N LEU A 61 -25.90 -3.29 -21.99
CA LEU A 61 -24.44 -3.29 -21.94
C LEU A 61 -23.91 -3.43 -20.52
N LEU A 62 -24.52 -2.71 -19.57
CA LEU A 62 -24.16 -2.78 -18.15
C LEU A 62 -24.77 -4.00 -17.44
N TYR A 63 -25.22 -5.01 -18.18
CA TYR A 63 -25.37 -6.37 -17.64
C TYR A 63 -24.07 -7.17 -17.76
N ASP A 64 -23.20 -6.79 -18.70
CA ASP A 64 -21.87 -7.37 -18.85
C ASP A 64 -20.91 -6.78 -17.80
N LYS A 65 -20.23 -7.66 -17.06
CA LYS A 65 -19.30 -7.30 -16.00
C LYS A 65 -18.11 -6.51 -16.54
N GLU A 66 -17.50 -6.96 -17.64
CA GLU A 66 -16.29 -6.35 -18.20
C GLU A 66 -16.59 -4.96 -18.76
N ILE A 67 -17.72 -4.80 -19.46
CA ILE A 67 -18.17 -3.48 -19.94
C ILE A 67 -18.45 -2.53 -18.76
N THR A 68 -19.08 -3.04 -17.70
CA THR A 68 -19.35 -2.27 -16.49
C THR A 68 -18.05 -1.78 -15.84
N ILE A 69 -17.09 -2.68 -15.63
CA ILE A 69 -15.79 -2.35 -15.05
C ILE A 69 -15.04 -1.37 -15.94
N GLY A 70 -15.00 -1.63 -17.25
CA GLY A 70 -14.33 -0.76 -18.21
C GLY A 70 -14.90 0.65 -18.23
N THR A 71 -16.23 0.77 -18.21
CA THR A 71 -16.94 2.06 -18.13
C THR A 71 -16.59 2.81 -16.84
N LEU A 72 -16.72 2.16 -15.69
CA LEU A 72 -16.45 2.78 -14.39
C LEU A 72 -14.97 3.18 -14.24
N LEU A 73 -14.05 2.31 -14.64
CA LEU A 73 -12.62 2.57 -14.57
C LEU A 73 -12.22 3.71 -15.52
N SER A 74 -12.87 3.80 -16.69
CA SER A 74 -12.69 4.92 -17.62
C SER A 74 -13.07 6.25 -16.97
N TYR A 75 -14.22 6.32 -16.30
CA TYR A 75 -14.62 7.52 -15.57
C TYR A 75 -13.61 7.89 -14.47
N TYR A 76 -13.06 6.90 -13.76
CA TYR A 76 -12.02 7.15 -12.76
C TYR A 76 -10.77 7.77 -13.40
N ILE A 77 -10.33 7.24 -14.53
CA ILE A 77 -9.18 7.75 -15.27
C ILE A 77 -9.43 9.18 -15.75
N LEU A 78 -10.60 9.46 -16.33
CA LEU A 78 -10.95 10.81 -16.77
C LEU A 78 -10.92 11.80 -15.61
N LEU A 79 -11.55 11.46 -14.47
CA LEU A 79 -11.56 12.29 -13.27
C LEU A 79 -10.15 12.50 -12.70
N LYS A 80 -9.34 11.45 -12.63
CA LYS A 80 -7.97 11.52 -12.11
C LYS A 80 -7.04 12.33 -13.02
N SER A 81 -7.23 12.25 -14.34
CA SER A 81 -6.42 12.95 -15.33
C SER A 81 -6.55 14.47 -15.27
N LYS A 82 -7.71 14.99 -14.83
CA LYS A 82 -8.07 16.42 -14.83
C LYS A 82 -8.00 17.08 -16.22
N LEU A 83 -8.00 16.30 -17.30
CA LEU A 83 -7.99 16.83 -18.68
C LEU A 83 -9.37 17.30 -19.15
N TYR A 84 -10.42 16.83 -18.47
CA TYR A 84 -11.81 17.03 -18.82
C TYR A 84 -12.57 17.73 -17.68
N ASP A 85 -13.67 18.39 -17.99
CA ASP A 85 -14.47 19.09 -16.99
C ASP A 85 -15.09 18.11 -15.98
N ARG A 86 -14.76 18.31 -14.71
CA ARG A 86 -15.19 17.42 -13.61
C ARG A 86 -16.71 17.42 -13.44
N ARG A 87 -17.39 18.53 -13.72
CA ARG A 87 -18.85 18.62 -13.55
C ARG A 87 -19.56 17.83 -14.64
N SER A 88 -19.15 17.99 -15.90
CA SER A 88 -19.67 17.21 -17.04
C SER A 88 -19.51 15.71 -16.78
N ILE A 89 -18.30 15.28 -16.42
CA ILE A 89 -18.04 13.86 -16.14
C ILE A 89 -18.88 13.37 -14.96
N GLY A 90 -19.01 14.16 -13.90
CA GLY A 90 -19.79 13.80 -12.73
C GLY A 90 -21.28 13.60 -13.04
N LEU A 91 -21.85 14.39 -13.95
CA LEU A 91 -23.24 14.24 -14.41
C LEU A 91 -23.41 12.94 -15.20
N GLU A 92 -22.52 12.68 -16.16
CA GLU A 92 -22.56 11.46 -16.98
C GLU A 92 -22.39 10.20 -16.13
N LEU A 93 -21.43 10.20 -15.21
CA LEU A 93 -21.23 9.09 -14.27
C LEU A 93 -22.46 8.90 -13.36
N SER A 94 -23.16 9.97 -12.98
CA SER A 94 -24.40 9.84 -12.21
C SER A 94 -25.51 9.11 -12.98
N GLU A 95 -25.58 9.24 -14.31
CA GLU A 95 -26.54 8.49 -15.13
C GLU A 95 -26.19 6.99 -15.15
N VAL A 96 -24.90 6.67 -15.34
CA VAL A 96 -24.40 5.29 -15.29
C VAL A 96 -24.65 4.66 -13.91
N LEU A 97 -24.39 5.38 -12.83
CA LEU A 97 -24.61 4.87 -11.47
C LEU A 97 -26.08 4.60 -11.17
N LYS A 98 -27.02 5.39 -11.70
CA LYS A 98 -28.46 5.11 -11.57
C LYS A 98 -28.85 3.79 -12.24
N VAL A 99 -28.27 3.50 -13.40
CA VAL A 99 -28.48 2.20 -14.07
C VAL A 99 -27.90 1.07 -13.24
N LEU A 100 -26.66 1.23 -12.75
CA LEU A 100 -26.00 0.22 -11.92
C LEU A 100 -26.71 -0.05 -10.59
N GLU A 101 -27.37 0.96 -10.01
CA GLU A 101 -28.16 0.80 -8.79
C GLU A 101 -29.28 -0.26 -8.96
N SER A 102 -29.87 -0.36 -10.15
CA SER A 102 -30.89 -1.38 -10.45
C SER A 102 -30.34 -2.82 -10.49
N TYR A 103 -29.03 -2.99 -10.65
CA TYR A 103 -28.34 -4.28 -10.73
C TYR A 103 -27.36 -4.50 -9.58
N ILE A 104 -27.38 -3.62 -8.56
CA ILE A 104 -26.30 -3.55 -7.58
C ILE A 104 -26.16 -4.82 -6.76
N ASP A 105 -27.24 -5.58 -6.56
CA ASP A 105 -27.19 -6.83 -5.82
C ASP A 105 -26.41 -7.91 -6.58
N ASN A 106 -26.53 -7.97 -7.91
CA ASN A 106 -25.71 -8.83 -8.76
C ASN A 106 -24.23 -8.42 -8.72
N TYR A 107 -23.96 -7.13 -8.66
CA TYR A 107 -22.59 -6.60 -8.61
C TYR A 107 -21.96 -6.65 -7.22
N SER A 108 -22.77 -6.71 -6.17
CA SER A 108 -22.28 -6.73 -4.80
C SER A 108 -21.58 -8.03 -4.41
N THR A 109 -21.68 -9.07 -5.23
CA THR A 109 -20.94 -10.32 -5.09
C THR A 109 -19.66 -10.33 -5.92
N GLN A 110 -19.33 -9.25 -6.63
CA GLN A 110 -18.17 -9.16 -7.52
C GLN A 110 -17.14 -8.17 -6.96
N GLY A 111 -15.97 -8.68 -6.59
CA GLY A 111 -14.91 -7.91 -5.93
C GLY A 111 -14.34 -6.83 -6.83
N GLU A 112 -14.11 -7.12 -8.12
CA GLU A 112 -13.56 -6.14 -9.08
C GLU A 112 -14.48 -4.92 -9.28
N VAL A 113 -15.80 -5.14 -9.34
CA VAL A 113 -16.77 -4.04 -9.47
C VAL A 113 -16.76 -3.17 -8.22
N LEU A 114 -16.80 -3.80 -7.03
CA LEU A 114 -16.71 -3.09 -5.76
C LEU A 114 -15.38 -2.32 -5.62
N TYR A 115 -14.27 -2.88 -6.12
CA TYR A 115 -12.99 -2.21 -6.18
C TYR A 115 -13.06 -0.91 -7.00
N VAL A 116 -13.54 -0.96 -8.24
CA VAL A 116 -13.61 0.22 -9.11
C VAL A 116 -14.59 1.26 -8.57
N LEU A 117 -15.75 0.83 -8.08
CA LEU A 117 -16.70 1.72 -7.41
C LEU A 117 -16.06 2.39 -6.19
N LYS A 118 -15.25 1.66 -5.40
CA LYS A 118 -14.54 2.24 -4.26
C LYS A 118 -13.48 3.25 -4.70
N LYS A 119 -12.77 3.01 -5.81
CA LYS A 119 -11.83 4.02 -6.36
C LYS A 119 -12.56 5.30 -6.72
N LEU A 120 -13.70 5.20 -7.40
CA LEU A 120 -14.50 6.35 -7.80
C LEU A 120 -15.09 7.10 -6.59
N ASP A 121 -15.47 6.39 -5.51
CA ASP A 121 -15.92 6.98 -4.24
C ASP A 121 -14.90 7.96 -3.65
N THR A 122 -13.61 7.72 -3.89
CA THR A 122 -12.55 8.66 -3.45
C THR A 122 -12.49 9.95 -4.27
N MET A 123 -13.08 9.95 -5.47
CA MET A 123 -13.01 11.07 -6.42
C MET A 123 -14.29 11.91 -6.42
N ILE A 124 -15.47 11.31 -6.22
CA ILE A 124 -16.76 12.00 -6.21
C ILE A 124 -17.71 11.45 -5.15
N ASP A 125 -18.44 12.33 -4.48
CA ASP A 125 -19.42 11.95 -3.46
C ASP A 125 -20.70 11.29 -4.03
N ALA A 126 -20.90 11.33 -5.36
CA ALA A 126 -22.10 10.80 -6.00
C ALA A 126 -22.33 9.32 -5.69
N ILE A 127 -21.23 8.56 -5.52
CA ILE A 127 -21.27 7.14 -5.24
C ILE A 127 -21.74 6.84 -3.82
N ARG A 128 -21.34 7.64 -2.82
CA ARG A 128 -21.85 7.51 -1.45
C ARG A 128 -23.35 7.68 -1.37
N LYS A 129 -23.91 8.51 -2.26
CA LYS A 129 -25.35 8.78 -2.32
C LYS A 129 -26.12 7.65 -2.99
N SER A 130 -25.52 6.94 -3.93
CA SER A 130 -26.18 5.86 -4.68
C SER A 130 -26.02 4.49 -4.02
N THR A 131 -24.92 4.21 -3.32
CA THR A 131 -24.68 2.87 -2.76
C THR A 131 -23.75 2.89 -1.55
N ASN A 132 -24.10 2.14 -0.51
CA ASN A 132 -23.21 1.90 0.63
C ASN A 132 -22.16 0.81 0.28
N ILE A 133 -21.11 1.22 -0.44
CA ILE A 133 -20.04 0.32 -0.90
C ILE A 133 -19.29 -0.30 0.27
N ASP A 134 -19.00 0.48 1.32
CA ASP A 134 -18.23 0.00 2.47
C ASP A 134 -18.93 -1.17 3.18
N SER A 135 -20.25 -1.10 3.31
CA SER A 135 -21.06 -2.20 3.82
C SER A 135 -20.97 -3.44 2.92
N ARG A 136 -21.08 -3.26 1.60
CA ARG A 136 -21.01 -4.38 0.64
C ARG A 136 -19.62 -5.04 0.62
N ILE A 137 -18.54 -4.25 0.66
CA ILE A 137 -17.17 -4.74 0.81
C ILE A 137 -17.04 -5.56 2.10
N ARG A 138 -17.53 -5.06 3.23
CA ARG A 138 -17.47 -5.77 4.51
C ARG A 138 -18.17 -7.13 4.43
N VAL A 139 -19.41 -7.15 3.91
CA VAL A 139 -20.23 -8.37 3.82
C VAL A 139 -19.56 -9.40 2.91
N LEU A 140 -19.13 -9.00 1.72
CA LEU A 140 -18.50 -9.92 0.78
C LEU A 140 -17.17 -10.44 1.32
N LEU A 141 -16.30 -9.55 1.83
CA LEU A 141 -15.00 -9.96 2.38
C LEU A 141 -15.14 -10.90 3.59
N SER A 142 -16.11 -10.65 4.46
CA SER A 142 -16.42 -11.55 5.59
C SER A 142 -16.88 -12.94 5.11
N THR A 143 -17.72 -12.98 4.07
CA THR A 143 -18.19 -14.23 3.44
C THR A 143 -17.03 -15.02 2.83
N LEU A 144 -16.19 -14.35 2.02
CA LEU A 144 -15.03 -14.96 1.39
C LEU A 144 -13.99 -15.42 2.40
N LYS A 145 -13.79 -14.67 3.49
CA LYS A 145 -12.94 -15.11 4.61
C LYS A 145 -13.48 -16.39 5.24
N SER A 146 -14.79 -16.48 5.50
CA SER A 146 -15.41 -17.71 6.01
C SER A 146 -15.20 -18.89 5.06
N HIS A 147 -15.35 -18.68 3.75
CA HIS A 147 -15.07 -19.71 2.74
C HIS A 147 -13.59 -20.14 2.75
N LEU A 148 -12.65 -19.19 2.88
CA LEU A 148 -11.22 -19.48 2.96
C LEU A 148 -10.90 -20.33 4.18
N MET A 149 -11.43 -19.96 5.35
CA MET A 149 -11.17 -20.65 6.62
C MET A 149 -11.83 -22.04 6.71
N THR A 150 -12.98 -22.22 6.08
CA THR A 150 -13.67 -23.53 5.98
C THR A 150 -13.17 -24.39 4.82
N GLY A 151 -12.26 -23.84 4.02
CA GLY A 151 -11.69 -24.53 2.88
C GLY A 151 -12.64 -24.78 1.71
N LYS A 152 -13.62 -23.89 1.53
CA LYS A 152 -14.64 -23.95 0.48
C LYS A 152 -14.49 -22.86 -0.58
N ILE A 153 -13.50 -21.97 -0.42
CA ILE A 153 -13.28 -20.86 -1.35
C ILE A 153 -12.95 -21.39 -2.75
N ARG A 154 -13.62 -20.81 -3.75
CA ARG A 154 -13.41 -21.11 -5.17
C ARG A 154 -12.29 -20.24 -5.76
N VAL A 155 -11.78 -20.61 -6.93
CA VAL A 155 -10.68 -19.86 -7.59
C VAL A 155 -11.13 -18.45 -7.97
N GLU A 156 -12.36 -18.30 -8.48
CA GLU A 156 -12.91 -17.00 -8.87
C GLU A 156 -13.11 -16.08 -7.65
N GLU A 157 -13.50 -16.68 -6.52
CA GLU A 157 -13.68 -15.99 -5.24
C GLU A 157 -12.36 -15.47 -4.65
N VAL A 158 -11.23 -16.09 -4.99
CA VAL A 158 -9.91 -15.67 -4.55
C VAL A 158 -9.47 -14.38 -5.25
N GLU A 159 -9.79 -14.22 -6.54
CA GLU A 159 -9.55 -12.97 -7.27
C GLU A 159 -10.43 -11.85 -6.69
N ASP A 160 -11.72 -12.11 -6.47
CA ASP A 160 -12.63 -11.15 -5.85
C ASP A 160 -12.17 -10.75 -4.44
N MET A 161 -11.72 -11.71 -3.62
CA MET A 161 -11.15 -11.42 -2.31
C MET A 161 -9.94 -10.48 -2.41
N SER A 162 -9.06 -10.71 -3.40
CA SER A 162 -7.88 -9.88 -3.63
C SER A 162 -8.25 -8.45 -4.03
N TYR A 163 -9.28 -8.27 -4.88
CA TYR A 163 -9.81 -6.94 -5.20
C TYR A 163 -10.35 -6.18 -3.99
N LEU A 164 -11.07 -6.87 -3.09
CA LEU A 164 -11.60 -6.24 -1.88
C LEU A 164 -10.49 -5.81 -0.93
N ILE A 165 -9.48 -6.66 -0.71
CA ILE A 165 -8.31 -6.32 0.10
C ILE A 165 -7.59 -5.11 -0.51
N TRP A 166 -7.42 -5.09 -1.84
CA TRP A 166 -6.83 -3.95 -2.54
C TRP A 166 -7.65 -2.69 -2.30
N ALA A 167 -8.98 -2.74 -2.47
CA ALA A 167 -9.88 -1.60 -2.26
C ALA A 167 -9.74 -1.01 -0.84
N VAL A 168 -9.77 -1.86 0.19
CA VAL A 168 -9.67 -1.43 1.60
C VAL A 168 -8.32 -0.80 1.88
N CYS A 169 -7.22 -1.43 1.43
CA CYS A 169 -5.87 -0.93 1.66
C CYS A 169 -5.63 0.41 0.93
N GLU A 170 -6.04 0.52 -0.33
CA GLU A 170 -5.82 1.72 -1.14
C GLU A 170 -6.64 2.91 -0.61
N ALA A 171 -7.91 2.69 -0.26
CA ALA A 171 -8.79 3.72 0.27
C ALA A 171 -8.52 4.04 1.76
N LYS A 172 -7.66 3.27 2.44
CA LYS A 172 -7.36 3.38 3.88
C LYS A 172 -8.62 3.29 4.76
N THR A 173 -9.61 2.51 4.33
CA THR A 173 -10.89 2.36 5.03
C THR A 173 -10.84 1.25 6.06
N PHE A 174 -9.92 1.35 7.02
CA PHE A 174 -9.72 0.35 8.08
C PHE A 174 -10.84 0.31 9.14
N ASN A 175 -11.84 1.18 9.00
CA ASN A 175 -13.11 1.06 9.74
C ASN A 175 -13.99 -0.06 9.16
N VAL A 176 -13.67 -0.56 7.96
CA VAL A 176 -14.40 -1.64 7.28
C VAL A 176 -13.89 -3.00 7.76
N VAL A 177 -12.56 -3.18 7.81
CA VAL A 177 -11.83 -4.36 8.29
C VAL A 177 -10.55 -3.92 8.98
N GLU A 178 -10.20 -4.57 10.10
CA GLU A 178 -8.98 -4.26 10.86
C GLU A 178 -7.70 -4.62 10.08
N GLU A 179 -6.63 -3.84 10.26
CA GLU A 179 -5.35 -4.07 9.56
C GLU A 179 -4.77 -5.46 9.85
N ASP A 180 -4.83 -5.92 11.11
CA ASP A 180 -4.30 -7.22 11.52
C ASP A 180 -5.05 -8.38 10.85
N GLU A 181 -6.37 -8.24 10.68
CA GLU A 181 -7.20 -9.22 9.98
C GLU A 181 -6.83 -9.31 8.49
N LEU A 182 -6.60 -8.16 7.83
CA LEU A 182 -6.16 -8.14 6.43
C LEU A 182 -4.80 -8.81 6.24
N ILE A 183 -3.88 -8.59 7.18
CA ILE A 183 -2.55 -9.20 7.18
C ILE A 183 -2.67 -10.73 7.33
N ASP A 184 -3.50 -11.21 8.26
CA ASP A 184 -3.71 -12.64 8.46
C ASP A 184 -4.30 -13.32 7.22
N ILE A 185 -5.22 -12.64 6.53
CA ILE A 185 -5.78 -13.12 5.25
C ILE A 185 -4.71 -13.18 4.17
N ILE A 186 -3.95 -12.10 3.96
CA ILE A 186 -2.87 -12.04 2.95
C ILE A 186 -1.80 -13.11 3.24
N LEU A 187 -1.43 -13.30 4.50
CA LEU A 187 -0.41 -14.27 4.86
C LEU A 187 -0.92 -15.72 4.83
N ASN A 188 -2.21 -15.96 4.64
CA ASN A 188 -2.78 -17.30 4.55
C ASN A 188 -2.14 -18.13 3.41
N ASP A 189 -1.67 -19.33 3.73
CA ASP A 189 -0.98 -20.21 2.79
C ASP A 189 -1.92 -20.77 1.72
N ARG A 190 -3.17 -21.11 2.08
CA ARG A 190 -4.17 -21.60 1.13
C ARG A 190 -4.54 -20.53 0.11
N LEU A 191 -4.71 -19.28 0.55
CA LEU A 191 -4.96 -18.17 -0.38
C LEU A 191 -3.80 -18.05 -1.38
N TYR A 192 -2.56 -18.14 -0.87
CA TYR A 192 -1.36 -18.06 -1.70
C TYR A 192 -1.28 -19.20 -2.72
N GLU A 193 -1.52 -20.44 -2.31
CA GLU A 193 -1.55 -21.59 -3.22
C GLU A 193 -2.55 -21.38 -4.36
N LEU A 194 -3.77 -20.93 -4.02
CA LEU A 194 -4.83 -20.71 -5.01
C LEU A 194 -4.50 -19.55 -5.96
N VAL A 195 -4.02 -18.41 -5.47
CA VAL A 195 -3.67 -17.27 -6.36
C VAL A 195 -2.49 -17.61 -7.27
N THR A 196 -1.54 -18.44 -6.83
CA THR A 196 -0.36 -18.80 -7.63
C THR A 196 -0.64 -19.81 -8.74
N ALA A 197 -1.85 -20.37 -8.80
CA ALA A 197 -2.22 -21.36 -9.82
C ALA A 197 -2.34 -20.76 -11.22
N ASP A 198 -2.60 -19.45 -11.33
CA ASP A 198 -2.75 -18.75 -12.60
C ASP A 198 -2.23 -17.31 -12.53
N TYR A 199 -1.83 -16.76 -13.69
CA TYR A 199 -1.22 -15.43 -13.75
C TYR A 199 -2.21 -14.28 -13.46
N ARG A 200 -3.54 -14.48 -13.62
CA ARG A 200 -4.55 -13.42 -13.40
C ARG A 200 -4.73 -13.20 -11.90
N SER A 201 -5.02 -14.27 -11.17
CA SER A 201 -5.24 -14.24 -9.72
C SER A 201 -4.02 -13.71 -8.97
N ILE A 202 -2.82 -14.19 -9.29
CA ILE A 202 -1.58 -13.72 -8.65
C ILE A 202 -1.30 -12.24 -8.95
N SER A 203 -1.67 -11.72 -10.12
CA SER A 203 -1.46 -10.30 -10.46
C SER A 203 -2.35 -9.38 -9.61
N VAL A 204 -3.61 -9.76 -9.40
CA VAL A 204 -4.53 -9.00 -8.54
C VAL A 204 -4.10 -9.10 -7.08
N TYR A 205 -3.77 -10.30 -6.63
CA TYR A 205 -3.23 -10.54 -5.28
C TYR A 205 -1.94 -9.76 -5.01
N ALA A 206 -1.05 -9.66 -6.00
CA ALA A 206 0.15 -8.84 -5.95
C ALA A 206 -0.14 -7.34 -5.75
N CYS A 207 -1.19 -6.81 -6.38
CA CYS A 207 -1.64 -5.44 -6.13
C CYS A 207 -2.22 -5.27 -4.71
N ALA A 208 -2.94 -6.27 -4.21
CA ALA A 208 -3.50 -6.27 -2.86
C ALA A 208 -2.40 -6.27 -1.78
N ILE A 209 -1.45 -7.21 -1.84
CA ILE A 209 -0.32 -7.29 -0.91
C ILE A 209 0.55 -6.02 -0.98
N SER A 210 0.78 -5.48 -2.18
CA SER A 210 1.53 -4.24 -2.36
C SER A 210 0.82 -3.06 -1.70
N SER A 211 -0.49 -2.94 -1.90
CA SER A 211 -1.30 -1.89 -1.29
C SER A 211 -1.32 -2.01 0.23
N CYS A 212 -1.35 -3.23 0.77
CA CYS A 212 -1.23 -3.46 2.21
C CYS A 212 0.11 -2.93 2.72
N VAL A 213 1.23 -3.29 2.07
CA VAL A 213 2.58 -2.85 2.45
C VAL A 213 2.72 -1.33 2.39
N LEU A 214 2.18 -0.69 1.35
CA LEU A 214 2.37 0.73 1.10
C LEU A 214 1.46 1.60 1.98
N ASN A 215 0.25 1.15 2.30
CA ASN A 215 -0.77 1.99 2.93
C ASN A 215 -1.12 1.63 4.37
N CYS A 216 -0.89 0.40 4.84
CA CYS A 216 -1.20 0.00 6.21
C CYS A 216 -0.12 0.48 7.18
N ARG A 217 -0.50 0.75 8.43
CA ARG A 217 0.43 1.03 9.52
C ARG A 217 1.00 -0.30 10.02
N LEU A 218 1.87 -0.93 9.25
CA LEU A 218 2.49 -2.24 9.51
C LEU A 218 3.11 -2.38 10.92
N LYS A 219 2.30 -2.51 11.97
CA LYS A 219 2.70 -2.81 13.36
C LYS A 219 2.96 -4.31 13.51
N LEU A 220 3.59 -4.87 12.49
CA LEU A 220 3.81 -6.29 12.35
C LEU A 220 4.83 -6.78 13.37
N LYS A 221 4.50 -7.88 14.04
CA LYS A 221 5.47 -8.74 14.71
C LYS A 221 6.57 -9.13 13.71
N GLU A 222 7.78 -9.32 14.20
CA GLU A 222 8.96 -9.65 13.36
C GLU A 222 8.71 -10.84 12.42
N LYS A 223 8.03 -11.88 12.92
CA LYS A 223 7.65 -13.06 12.12
C LYS A 223 6.77 -12.70 10.93
N ALA A 224 5.72 -11.92 11.13
CA ALA A 224 4.78 -11.53 10.07
C ALA A 224 5.44 -10.60 9.05
N TYR A 225 6.32 -9.71 9.51
CA TYR A 225 7.11 -8.86 8.62
C TYR A 225 8.03 -9.67 7.70
N LYS A 226 8.77 -10.65 8.26
CA LYS A 226 9.66 -11.52 7.49
C LYS A 226 8.86 -12.34 6.46
N ALA A 227 7.74 -12.93 6.88
CA ALA A 227 6.84 -13.67 5.99
C ALA A 227 6.32 -12.79 4.84
N LEU A 228 5.92 -11.54 5.15
CA LEU A 228 5.44 -10.59 4.14
C LEU A 228 6.55 -10.23 3.13
N SER A 229 7.77 -9.98 3.61
CA SER A 229 8.91 -9.68 2.74
C SER A 229 9.27 -10.85 1.83
N GLU A 230 9.35 -12.06 2.37
CA GLU A 230 9.62 -13.28 1.60
C GLU A 230 8.53 -13.51 0.54
N LYS A 231 7.26 -13.35 0.92
CA LYS A 231 6.13 -13.54 0.01
C LYS A 231 6.13 -12.50 -1.12
N VAL A 232 6.40 -11.22 -0.83
CA VAL A 232 6.55 -10.17 -1.85
C VAL A 232 7.68 -10.48 -2.84
N GLU A 233 8.84 -10.94 -2.36
CA GLU A 233 9.98 -11.29 -3.22
C GLU A 233 9.67 -12.50 -4.11
N GLN A 234 9.03 -13.54 -3.56
CA GLN A 234 8.62 -14.72 -4.31
C GLN A 234 7.65 -14.38 -5.43
N ILE A 235 6.59 -13.63 -5.12
CA ILE A 235 5.58 -13.22 -6.11
C ILE A 235 6.22 -12.38 -7.21
N LEU A 236 7.08 -11.41 -6.85
CA LEU A 236 7.76 -10.57 -7.83
C LEU A 236 8.59 -11.41 -8.81
N LYS A 237 9.26 -12.47 -8.33
CA LYS A 237 10.00 -13.39 -9.19
C LYS A 237 9.08 -14.15 -10.15
N VAL A 238 7.94 -14.65 -9.66
CA VAL A 238 6.95 -15.38 -10.47
C VAL A 238 6.38 -14.46 -11.56
N LEU A 239 5.93 -13.27 -11.20
CA LEU A 239 5.34 -12.33 -12.15
C LEU A 239 6.32 -11.86 -13.23
N LYS A 240 7.61 -11.69 -12.87
CA LYS A 240 8.65 -11.37 -13.86
C LYS A 240 8.94 -12.52 -14.82
N SER A 241 8.65 -13.78 -14.44
CA SER A 241 8.67 -14.91 -15.39
C SER A 241 7.50 -14.78 -16.36
N TYR A 242 6.29 -14.56 -15.83
CA TYR A 242 5.10 -14.40 -16.65
C TYR A 242 5.17 -13.21 -17.61
N ASP A 243 5.74 -12.07 -17.19
CA ASP A 243 5.89 -10.90 -18.08
C ASP A 243 6.74 -11.24 -19.31
N LYS A 244 7.82 -12.03 -19.15
CA LYS A 244 8.66 -12.50 -20.25
C LYS A 244 7.95 -13.53 -21.14
N GLU A 245 7.17 -14.42 -20.53
CA GLU A 245 6.44 -15.46 -21.27
C GLU A 245 5.29 -14.85 -22.09
N LEU A 246 4.53 -13.93 -21.49
CA LEU A 246 3.35 -13.31 -22.10
C LEU A 246 3.69 -12.29 -23.18
N GLU A 247 4.91 -11.78 -23.25
CA GLU A 247 5.40 -10.96 -24.38
C GLU A 247 5.35 -11.70 -25.74
N HIS A 248 5.20 -13.02 -25.72
CA HIS A 248 5.24 -13.87 -26.93
C HIS A 248 3.95 -14.68 -27.15
N VAL A 249 2.94 -14.52 -26.30
CA VAL A 249 1.67 -15.26 -26.41
C VAL A 249 0.62 -14.42 -27.11
N GLU A 250 0.19 -14.85 -28.30
CA GLU A 250 -0.96 -14.25 -28.98
C GLU A 250 -2.27 -14.57 -28.22
N GLY A 251 -3.18 -13.60 -28.16
CA GLY A 251 -4.52 -13.75 -27.56
C GLY A 251 -4.62 -13.38 -26.08
N VAL A 252 -3.55 -12.87 -25.45
CA VAL A 252 -3.62 -12.32 -24.09
C VAL A 252 -4.26 -10.93 -24.09
N SER A 253 -5.27 -10.73 -23.26
CA SER A 253 -6.00 -9.45 -23.16
C SER A 253 -5.12 -8.31 -22.63
N LYS A 254 -5.34 -7.07 -23.10
CA LYS A 254 -4.58 -5.90 -22.64
C LYS A 254 -4.86 -5.58 -21.16
N ALA A 255 -6.04 -5.91 -20.65
CA ALA A 255 -6.36 -5.79 -19.23
C ALA A 255 -5.45 -6.69 -18.41
N THR A 256 -5.26 -7.94 -18.84
CA THR A 256 -4.32 -8.87 -18.21
C THR A 256 -2.91 -8.28 -18.15
N ILE A 257 -2.40 -7.82 -19.29
CA ILE A 257 -1.06 -7.23 -19.38
C ILE A 257 -0.95 -6.00 -18.49
N GLY A 258 -1.97 -5.13 -18.49
CA GLY A 258 -2.03 -3.95 -17.65
C GLY A 258 -1.99 -4.30 -16.15
N LYS A 259 -2.80 -5.26 -15.71
CA LYS A 259 -2.82 -5.76 -14.32
C LYS A 259 -1.48 -6.35 -13.92
N LEU A 260 -0.88 -7.18 -14.77
CA LEU A 260 0.43 -7.78 -14.54
C LEU A 260 1.52 -6.71 -14.36
N LYS A 261 1.65 -5.78 -15.32
CA LYS A 261 2.68 -4.74 -15.26
C LYS A 261 2.48 -3.77 -14.09
N LEU A 262 1.24 -3.42 -13.81
CA LEU A 262 0.89 -2.64 -12.62
C LEU A 262 1.30 -3.36 -11.33
N SER A 263 1.06 -4.67 -11.26
CA SER A 263 1.39 -5.47 -10.08
C SER A 263 2.90 -5.59 -9.85
N ILE A 264 3.70 -5.75 -10.91
CA ILE A 264 5.17 -5.75 -10.84
C ILE A 264 5.68 -4.41 -10.30
N ASN A 265 5.23 -3.29 -10.88
CA ASN A 265 5.61 -1.94 -10.45
C ASN A 265 5.25 -1.69 -8.98
N ASN A 266 4.05 -2.11 -8.55
CA ASN A 266 3.60 -1.95 -7.17
C ASN A 266 4.40 -2.82 -6.19
N LEU A 267 4.75 -4.06 -6.57
CA LEU A 267 5.57 -4.93 -5.73
C LEU A 267 6.99 -4.38 -5.58
N GLU A 268 7.58 -3.81 -6.63
CA GLU A 268 8.91 -3.19 -6.54
C GLU A 268 8.92 -2.02 -5.54
N LYS A 269 7.91 -1.13 -5.62
CA LYS A 269 7.72 -0.05 -4.63
C LYS A 269 7.53 -0.59 -3.22
N SER A 270 6.76 -1.67 -3.09
CA SER A 270 6.47 -2.32 -1.81
C SER A 270 7.71 -2.96 -1.21
N LEU A 271 8.54 -3.60 -2.02
CA LEU A 271 9.80 -4.20 -1.59
C LEU A 271 10.80 -3.15 -1.15
N GLN A 272 10.91 -2.02 -1.86
CA GLN A 272 11.71 -0.87 -1.43
C GLN A 272 11.23 -0.33 -0.08
N ARG A 273 9.92 -0.18 0.10
CA ARG A 273 9.31 0.24 1.37
C ARG A 273 9.65 -0.72 2.51
N LEU A 274 9.54 -2.03 2.28
CA LEU A 274 9.89 -3.04 3.27
C LEU A 274 11.38 -2.94 3.63
N ARG A 275 12.28 -2.89 2.66
CA ARG A 275 13.74 -2.75 2.91
C ARG A 275 14.07 -1.52 3.76
N ALA A 276 13.49 -0.37 3.43
CA ALA A 276 13.65 0.85 4.24
C ALA A 276 13.15 0.67 5.69
N LEU A 277 12.02 -0.03 5.88
CA LEU A 277 11.52 -0.34 7.22
C LEU A 277 12.43 -1.32 7.97
N ASP A 278 13.07 -2.27 7.29
CA ASP A 278 14.05 -3.17 7.90
C ASP A 278 15.28 -2.41 8.39
N GLU A 279 15.81 -1.51 7.55
CA GLU A 279 16.97 -0.67 7.90
C GLU A 279 16.70 0.19 9.15
N VAL A 280 15.51 0.82 9.22
CA VAL A 280 15.08 1.59 10.39
C VAL A 280 14.98 0.69 11.63
N ARG A 281 14.40 -0.51 11.50
CA ARG A 281 14.28 -1.47 12.61
C ARG A 281 15.65 -1.97 13.10
N ARG A 282 16.55 -2.34 12.19
CA ARG A 282 17.92 -2.76 12.52
C ARG A 282 18.69 -1.65 13.23
N THR A 283 18.55 -0.41 12.75
CA THR A 283 19.16 0.77 13.38
C THR A 283 18.61 1.00 14.78
N LYS A 284 17.28 0.97 14.95
CA LYS A 284 16.63 1.11 16.27
C LYS A 284 17.07 0.01 17.25
N ARG A 285 17.19 -1.25 16.79
CA ARG A 285 17.71 -2.35 17.63
C ARG A 285 19.15 -2.10 18.06
N ARG A 286 20.01 -1.68 17.14
CA ARG A 286 21.41 -1.32 17.45
C ARG A 286 21.47 -0.20 18.49
N CYS A 287 20.68 0.87 18.31
CA CYS A 287 20.60 1.97 19.28
C CYS A 287 20.11 1.51 20.65
N ASN A 288 19.06 0.69 20.70
CA ASN A 288 18.54 0.15 21.97
C ASN A 288 19.56 -0.75 22.67
N LEU A 289 20.25 -1.63 21.92
CA LEU A 289 21.33 -2.47 22.45
C LEU A 289 22.47 -1.61 23.01
N THR A 290 22.86 -0.54 22.31
CA THR A 290 23.90 0.38 22.83
C THR A 290 23.46 1.12 24.08
N ILE A 291 22.19 1.55 24.18
CA ILE A 291 21.66 2.19 25.39
C ILE A 291 21.65 1.19 26.56
N ILE A 292 21.18 -0.03 26.33
CA ILE A 292 21.16 -1.09 27.35
C ILE A 292 22.57 -1.42 27.81
N ALA A 293 23.53 -1.55 26.89
CA ALA A 293 24.93 -1.80 27.22
C ALA A 293 25.54 -0.65 28.04
N ALA A 294 25.24 0.60 27.68
CA ALA A 294 25.69 1.78 28.43
C ALA A 294 25.10 1.83 29.86
N VAL A 295 23.80 1.54 30.02
CA VAL A 295 23.15 1.45 31.33
C VAL A 295 23.74 0.31 32.17
N ALA A 296 23.96 -0.86 31.58
CA ALA A 296 24.57 -1.99 32.26
C ALA A 296 26.01 -1.68 32.72
N ALA A 297 26.81 -1.02 31.88
CA ALA A 297 28.16 -0.59 32.25
C ALA A 297 28.14 0.42 33.42
N MET A 298 27.19 1.37 33.43
CA MET A 298 27.01 2.29 34.56
C MET A 298 26.65 1.55 35.85
N ILE A 299 25.76 0.55 35.80
CA ILE A 299 25.38 -0.25 36.97
C ILE A 299 26.57 -1.04 37.51
N VAL A 300 27.38 -1.65 36.64
CA VAL A 300 28.59 -2.39 37.03
C VAL A 300 29.61 -1.44 37.67
N PHE A 301 29.81 -0.25 37.09
CA PHE A 301 30.72 0.76 37.64
C PHE A 301 30.30 1.22 39.06
N ILE A 302 28.99 1.42 39.29
CA ILE A 302 28.46 1.78 40.61
C ILE A 302 28.68 0.66 41.64
N ASN A 303 28.55 -0.60 41.25
CA ASN A 303 28.67 -1.75 42.16
C ASN A 303 30.13 -2.18 42.45
N ILE A 304 31.09 -1.84 41.58
CA ILE A 304 32.52 -2.11 41.79
C ILE A 304 33.17 -1.02 42.65
N LEU A 305 32.54 0.16 42.80
CA LEU A 305 33.01 1.17 43.73
C LEU A 305 32.94 0.63 45.18
N PRO A 306 34.06 0.58 45.92
CA PRO A 306 34.09 0.00 47.26
C PRO A 306 33.12 0.75 48.19
N LEU A 307 32.24 -0.02 48.84
CA LEU A 307 31.15 0.43 49.73
C LEU A 307 31.51 1.54 50.75
N PRO A 308 32.74 1.61 51.33
CA PRO A 308 33.11 2.69 52.25
C PRO A 308 33.18 4.07 51.56
N VAL A 309 33.52 4.12 50.26
CA VAL A 309 33.65 5.38 49.50
C VAL A 309 32.27 5.89 49.07
N VAL A 310 31.34 4.99 48.74
CA VAL A 310 29.98 5.37 48.34
C VAL A 310 29.19 5.94 49.53
N GLN A 311 29.32 5.36 50.73
CA GLN A 311 28.62 5.88 51.91
C GLN A 311 29.22 7.19 52.46
N GLN A 312 30.54 7.40 52.36
CA GLN A 312 31.19 8.61 52.89
C GLN A 312 31.28 9.77 51.89
N VAL A 313 31.29 9.49 50.58
CA VAL A 313 31.43 10.52 49.54
C VAL A 313 30.12 10.76 48.80
N VAL A 314 29.31 9.75 48.48
CA VAL A 314 28.16 9.93 47.56
C VAL A 314 26.91 10.46 48.28
N LEU A 315 26.68 10.07 49.54
CA LEU A 315 25.49 10.53 50.28
C LEU A 315 25.51 12.03 50.61
N PRO A 316 26.65 12.66 51.01
CA PRO A 316 26.74 14.12 51.17
C PRO A 316 26.82 14.88 49.84
N PHE A 317 27.24 14.21 48.76
CA PHE A 317 27.49 14.82 47.44
C PHE A 317 26.23 14.85 46.55
N LEU A 318 25.29 13.92 46.75
CA LEU A 318 23.97 13.94 46.12
C LEU A 318 23.08 15.10 46.60
N PHE A 319 23.33 15.65 47.80
CA PHE A 319 22.53 16.74 48.36
C PHE A 319 23.05 18.16 48.10
N SER A 320 24.27 18.35 47.55
CA SER A 320 24.86 19.71 47.48
C SER A 320 25.22 20.27 46.10
N ASN A 321 25.31 19.49 45.01
CA ASN A 321 25.93 20.05 43.80
C ASN A 321 25.41 19.48 42.47
N MET A 322 24.25 19.98 42.05
CA MET A 322 23.69 19.80 40.69
C MET A 322 24.69 20.19 39.58
N TYR A 323 25.62 21.11 39.88
CA TYR A 323 26.67 21.57 38.98
C TYR A 323 27.78 20.55 38.72
N ARG A 324 28.09 19.69 39.70
CA ARG A 324 29.19 18.72 39.56
C ARG A 324 28.74 17.45 38.84
N SER A 325 27.49 17.03 38.96
CA SER A 325 26.93 15.93 38.16
C SER A 325 26.96 16.25 36.66
N ILE A 326 26.72 17.50 36.28
CA ILE A 326 26.87 17.97 34.90
C ILE A 326 28.34 17.88 34.46
N ILE A 327 29.29 18.31 35.30
CA ILE A 327 30.73 18.22 35.02
C ILE A 327 31.19 16.74 34.92
N THR A 328 30.68 15.84 35.74
CA THR A 328 31.02 14.41 35.69
C THR A 328 30.44 13.74 34.44
N ILE A 329 29.22 14.10 34.03
CA ILE A 329 28.64 13.65 32.75
C ILE A 329 29.50 14.16 31.59
N ILE A 330 29.88 15.45 31.60
CA ILE A 330 30.75 16.06 30.58
C ILE A 330 32.14 15.41 30.54
N LEU A 331 32.72 15.03 31.68
CA LEU A 331 34.03 14.36 31.75
C LEU A 331 33.98 12.87 31.41
N SER A 332 32.84 12.21 31.63
CA SER A 332 32.63 10.80 31.27
C SER A 332 32.39 10.59 29.77
N LEU A 333 31.82 11.60 29.09
CA LEU A 333 31.55 11.54 27.64
C LEU A 333 32.83 11.24 26.83
N PRO A 334 33.94 12.01 26.95
CA PRO A 334 35.18 11.79 26.20
C PRO A 334 35.75 10.37 26.33
N ALA A 335 35.67 9.76 27.53
CA ALA A 335 36.17 8.41 27.78
C ALA A 335 35.29 7.34 27.10
N SER A 336 33.96 7.48 27.17
CA SER A 336 33.04 6.64 26.41
C SER A 336 33.15 6.84 24.88
N PHE A 337 33.61 8.01 24.42
CA PHE A 337 33.81 8.33 23.01
C PHE A 337 35.14 7.80 22.44
N LEU A 338 36.21 7.71 23.25
CA LEU A 338 37.47 7.06 22.88
C LEU A 338 37.25 5.57 22.55
N LEU A 339 36.38 4.91 23.32
CA LEU A 339 35.94 3.54 23.04
C LEU A 339 35.11 3.47 21.74
N ILE A 340 34.22 4.42 21.47
CA ILE A 340 33.43 4.46 20.22
C ILE A 340 34.33 4.69 18.98
N LYS A 341 35.39 5.50 19.09
CA LYS A 341 36.35 5.74 18.01
C LYS A 341 37.13 4.48 17.61
N GLU A 342 37.44 3.64 18.58
CA GLU A 342 38.14 2.36 18.38
C GLU A 342 37.26 1.33 17.63
N PHE A 343 35.93 1.39 17.79
CA PHE A 343 34.99 0.45 17.17
C PHE A 343 34.42 0.86 15.80
N PHE A 344 34.43 2.15 15.42
CA PHE A 344 33.67 2.65 14.25
C PHE A 344 34.47 3.39 13.16
N GLY A 345 35.76 3.68 13.34
CA GLY A 345 36.63 4.26 12.30
C GLY A 345 36.28 5.69 11.83
N ASP A 346 36.97 6.19 10.79
CA ASP A 346 37.10 7.63 10.45
C ASP A 346 35.81 8.35 9.99
N LYS A 347 34.72 7.63 9.67
CA LYS A 347 33.45 8.25 9.26
C LYS A 347 32.70 8.94 10.41
N VAL A 348 33.14 8.76 11.65
CA VAL A 348 32.58 9.41 12.84
C VAL A 348 33.03 10.88 12.97
N SER A 349 34.06 11.33 12.23
CA SER A 349 34.68 12.65 12.47
C SER A 349 33.80 13.87 12.17
N GLU A 350 32.82 13.75 11.26
CA GLU A 350 31.95 14.87 10.87
C GLU A 350 30.83 15.10 11.90
N TYR A 351 30.20 14.02 12.38
CA TYR A 351 29.27 14.07 13.51
C TYR A 351 29.98 14.44 14.82
N LEU A 352 31.26 14.05 14.97
CA LEU A 352 32.11 14.45 16.09
C LEU A 352 32.32 15.96 16.13
N LYS A 353 32.58 16.60 14.97
CA LYS A 353 32.73 18.07 14.89
C LYS A 353 31.45 18.78 15.32
N ILE A 354 30.29 18.36 14.81
CA ILE A 354 29.00 18.98 15.15
C ILE A 354 28.68 18.82 16.64
N LEU A 355 28.93 17.64 17.21
CA LEU A 355 28.69 17.38 18.64
C LEU A 355 29.64 18.16 19.55
N ILE A 356 30.92 18.28 19.17
CA ILE A 356 31.91 19.11 19.89
C ILE A 356 31.50 20.58 19.85
N GLU A 357 31.04 21.07 18.70
CA GLU A 357 30.56 22.44 18.55
C GLU A 357 29.36 22.69 19.48
N CYS A 358 28.36 21.79 19.49
CA CYS A 358 27.21 21.88 20.38
C CYS A 358 27.58 21.82 21.86
N LEU A 359 28.51 20.94 22.26
CA LEU A 359 29.00 20.84 23.64
C LEU A 359 29.75 22.10 24.05
N LYS A 360 30.55 22.69 23.14
CA LYS A 360 31.26 23.94 23.38
C LYS A 360 30.28 25.10 23.57
N THR A 361 29.23 25.19 22.73
CA THR A 361 28.16 26.19 22.91
C THR A 361 27.43 26.00 24.24
N LEU A 362 27.12 24.75 24.61
CA LEU A 362 26.47 24.46 25.88
C LEU A 362 27.35 24.85 27.08
N LEU A 363 28.67 24.60 26.98
CA LEU A 363 29.64 24.98 28.00
C LEU A 363 29.77 26.50 28.14
N GLU A 364 29.78 27.23 27.03
CA GLU A 364 29.81 28.71 27.03
C GLU A 364 28.55 29.31 27.65
N VAL A 365 27.38 28.72 27.40
CA VAL A 365 26.12 29.13 28.03
C VAL A 365 26.15 28.86 29.54
N ILE A 366 26.63 27.69 29.95
CA ILE A 366 26.77 27.33 31.37
C ILE A 366 27.78 28.24 32.09
N LEU A 367 28.91 28.56 31.46
CA LEU A 367 29.93 29.48 32.00
C LEU A 367 29.37 30.90 32.14
N LYS A 368 28.60 31.40 31.17
CA LYS A 368 27.91 32.70 31.25
C LYS A 368 26.82 32.77 32.31
N LEU A 369 26.26 31.62 32.72
CA LEU A 369 25.29 31.52 33.80
C LEU A 369 25.95 31.42 35.19
N LEU A 370 27.27 31.25 35.25
CA LEU A 370 28.06 31.11 36.49
C LEU A 370 28.87 32.36 36.88
N THR A 371 29.11 33.27 35.93
CA THR A 371 29.68 34.61 36.15
C THR A 371 28.56 35.64 36.18
#